data_AF-A0A1M6A0Z3-F1
#
_entry.id   AF-A0A1M6A0Z3-F1
#
_cell.length_a   1.000
_cell.length_b   1.000
_cell.length_c   1.000
_cell.angle_alpha   90.00
_cell.angle_beta   90.00
_cell.angle_gamma   90.00
#
_symmetry.space_group_name_H-M   'P 1'
#
loop_
_entity.id
_entity.type
_entity.pdbx_description
1 polymer ?
#
loop_
_entity_poly.entity_id
_entity_poly.type
_entity_poly.pdbx_seq_one_letter_code
_entity_poly.pdbx_strand_id
1 'polypeptide(L)'
;MKTLIAFFIISITSLSYGQTEKISMIDYVQVLNSNKAEALFYYQNNWEQLRIKAIEKGYIHSYQLLETEPTETEPYSFILITTYKNQLQFDASETNFNTLIEAGNGLKLMNKKKPGEFRKIISHNSAVIHWN
;
A
#
# COMPACT_ATOMS: atom_id res chain seq x y z
N MET A 1 22.32 41.49 -24.54
CA MET A 1 21.30 41.28 -23.48
C MET A 1 20.08 40.49 -23.93
N LYS A 2 19.60 40.58 -25.19
CA LYS A 2 18.42 39.82 -25.64
C LYS A 2 18.65 38.30 -25.78
N THR A 3 19.88 37.85 -26.01
CA THR A 3 20.25 36.43 -26.16
C THR A 3 20.45 35.69 -24.83
N LEU A 4 20.76 36.39 -23.72
CA LEU A 4 20.88 35.76 -22.40
C LEU A 4 19.53 35.35 -21.79
N ILE A 5 18.44 36.03 -22.20
CA ILE A 5 17.10 35.75 -21.67
C ILE A 5 16.53 34.44 -22.24
N ALA A 6 16.93 34.06 -23.46
CA ALA A 6 16.45 32.82 -24.10
C ALA A 6 16.95 31.55 -23.40
N PHE A 7 18.14 31.57 -22.80
CA PHE A 7 18.68 30.41 -22.08
C PHE A 7 18.00 30.15 -20.72
N PHE A 8 17.44 31.18 -20.09
CA PHE A 8 16.77 31.04 -18.79
C PHE A 8 15.36 30.44 -18.90
N ILE A 9 14.74 30.52 -20.08
CA ILE A 9 13.38 30.01 -20.31
C ILE A 9 13.41 28.50 -20.65
N ILE A 10 14.48 28.00 -21.27
CA ILE A 10 14.61 26.59 -21.66
C ILE A 10 14.97 25.69 -20.45
N SER A 11 15.62 26.24 -19.42
CA SER A 11 16.00 25.48 -18.21
C SER A 11 14.84 25.25 -17.23
N ILE A 12 13.72 25.96 -17.36
CA ILE A 12 12.55 25.79 -16.48
C ILE A 12 11.65 24.63 -16.97
N THR A 13 11.68 24.29 -18.26
CA THR A 13 10.78 23.28 -18.85
C THR A 13 11.21 21.82 -18.63
N SER A 14 12.42 21.57 -18.12
CA SER A 14 12.94 20.20 -17.92
C SER A 14 12.66 19.62 -16.53
N LEU A 15 12.05 20.35 -15.60
CA LEU A 15 11.79 19.89 -14.23
C LEU A 15 10.42 19.20 -14.04
N SER A 16 9.70 18.87 -15.11
CA SER A 16 8.34 18.33 -14.99
C SER A 16 8.06 17.11 -15.86
N TYR A 17 9.02 16.18 -15.95
CA TYR A 17 8.64 14.77 -16.13
C TYR A 17 8.06 14.26 -14.80
N GLY A 18 6.84 14.70 -14.50
CA GLY A 18 6.07 14.13 -13.41
C GLY A 18 5.86 12.65 -13.72
N GLN A 19 6.45 11.77 -12.92
CA GLN A 19 6.12 10.35 -12.94
C GLN A 19 4.65 10.23 -12.52
N THR A 20 3.77 10.09 -13.49
CA THR A 20 2.31 10.00 -13.28
C THR A 20 1.84 8.55 -13.20
N GLU A 21 2.76 7.60 -13.35
CA GLU A 21 2.45 6.18 -13.30
C GLU A 21 2.08 5.77 -11.87
N LYS A 22 0.89 5.19 -11.74
CA LYS A 22 0.47 4.57 -10.49
C LYS A 22 1.24 3.28 -10.30
N ILE A 23 1.68 3.06 -9.06
CA ILE A 23 2.41 1.87 -8.65
C ILE A 23 1.59 1.19 -7.57
N SER A 24 1.40 -0.12 -7.66
CA SER A 24 0.71 -0.89 -6.64
C SER A 24 1.63 -1.89 -5.96
N MET A 25 1.48 -1.98 -4.64
CA MET A 25 1.97 -3.10 -3.85
C MET A 25 0.81 -4.08 -3.63
N ILE A 26 1.05 -5.38 -3.85
CA ILE A 26 0.05 -6.43 -3.72
C ILE A 26 0.57 -7.53 -2.79
N ASP A 27 -0.17 -7.79 -1.70
CA ASP A 27 0.08 -8.92 -0.81
C ASP A 27 -1.00 -9.99 -0.96
N TYR A 28 -0.59 -11.25 -1.08
CA TYR A 28 -1.47 -12.41 -1.06
C TYR A 28 -1.38 -13.08 0.29
N VAL A 29 -2.52 -13.22 0.96
CA VAL A 29 -2.58 -13.65 2.35
C VAL A 29 -3.27 -14.99 2.45
N GLN A 30 -2.57 -15.96 3.02
CA GLN A 30 -3.14 -17.21 3.50
C GLN A 30 -3.67 -17.04 4.92
N VAL A 31 -4.90 -17.50 5.16
CA VAL A 31 -5.46 -17.69 6.51
C VAL A 31 -4.97 -19.02 7.07
N LEU A 32 -4.56 -19.01 8.34
CA LEU A 32 -4.04 -20.19 9.03
C LEU A 32 -5.07 -20.73 10.04
N ASN A 33 -5.08 -22.05 10.22
CA ASN A 33 -5.80 -22.72 11.31
C ASN A 33 -7.29 -22.34 11.42
N SER A 34 -7.95 -22.14 10.27
CA SER A 34 -9.37 -21.74 10.20
C SER A 34 -9.71 -20.41 10.89
N ASN A 35 -8.72 -19.53 11.10
CA ASN A 35 -8.88 -18.24 11.80
C ASN A 35 -9.29 -17.09 10.86
N LYS A 36 -10.27 -17.33 9.97
CA LYS A 36 -10.71 -16.34 8.97
C LYS A 36 -11.28 -15.09 9.64
N ALA A 37 -12.01 -15.25 10.74
CA ALA A 37 -12.59 -14.15 11.51
C ALA A 37 -11.50 -13.24 12.11
N GLU A 38 -10.46 -13.81 12.72
CA GLU A 38 -9.34 -13.04 13.27
C GLU A 38 -8.57 -12.30 12.18
N ALA A 39 -8.33 -12.95 11.03
CA ALA A 39 -7.66 -12.34 9.89
C ALA A 39 -8.47 -11.17 9.33
N LEU A 40 -9.77 -11.36 9.06
CA LEU A 40 -10.65 -10.30 8.56
C LEU A 40 -10.72 -9.12 9.54
N PHE A 41 -10.94 -9.41 10.83
CA PHE A 41 -10.95 -8.38 11.87
C PHE A 41 -9.64 -7.59 11.87
N TYR A 42 -8.49 -8.28 11.80
CA TYR A 42 -7.19 -7.64 11.77
C TYR A 42 -7.02 -6.70 10.57
N TYR A 43 -7.43 -7.13 9.36
CA TYR A 43 -7.29 -6.29 8.17
C TYR A 43 -8.22 -5.08 8.19
N GLN A 44 -9.48 -5.25 8.61
CA GLN A 44 -10.44 -4.13 8.69
C GLN A 44 -10.07 -3.11 9.78
N ASN A 45 -9.56 -3.57 10.93
CA ASN A 45 -9.35 -2.71 12.09
C ASN A 45 -7.93 -2.13 12.18
N ASN A 46 -6.98 -2.65 11.41
CA ASN A 46 -5.59 -2.19 11.42
C ASN A 46 -5.12 -1.77 10.03
N TRP A 47 -5.07 -2.72 9.09
CA TRP A 47 -4.51 -2.47 7.76
C TRP A 47 -5.32 -1.40 7.01
N GLU A 48 -6.64 -1.58 6.93
CA GLU A 48 -7.55 -0.65 6.26
C GLU A 48 -7.57 0.72 6.93
N GLN A 49 -7.63 0.77 8.26
CA GLN A 49 -7.63 2.04 9.01
C GLN A 49 -6.36 2.88 8.73
N LEU A 50 -5.21 2.22 8.57
CA LEU A 50 -3.98 2.91 8.17
C LEU A 50 -4.09 3.46 6.73
N ARG A 51 -4.73 2.72 5.81
CA ARG A 51 -4.89 3.18 4.41
C ARG A 51 -5.90 4.31 4.28
N ILE A 52 -6.96 4.32 5.08
CA ILE A 52 -7.90 5.46 5.15
C ILE A 52 -7.13 6.73 5.51
N LYS A 53 -6.33 6.69 6.59
CA LYS A 53 -5.47 7.82 6.99
C LYS A 53 -4.42 8.17 5.93
N ALA A 54 -3.84 7.17 5.25
CA ALA A 54 -2.87 7.39 4.19
C ALA A 54 -3.49 8.10 2.97
N ILE A 55 -4.77 7.84 2.64
CA ILE A 55 -5.51 8.60 1.63
C ILE A 55 -5.69 10.04 2.09
N GLU A 56 -6.15 10.27 3.32
CA GLU A 56 -6.36 11.61 3.89
C GLU A 56 -5.07 12.46 3.89
N LYS A 57 -3.93 11.83 4.18
CA LYS A 57 -2.59 12.45 4.12
C LYS A 57 -2.02 12.56 2.72
N GLY A 58 -2.68 11.97 1.73
CA GLY A 58 -2.25 11.96 0.34
C GLY A 58 -1.06 11.05 0.03
N TYR A 59 -0.66 10.17 0.95
CA TYR A 59 0.43 9.21 0.82
C TYR A 59 0.12 8.10 -0.19
N ILE A 60 -1.15 7.73 -0.34
CA ILE A 60 -1.58 6.74 -1.33
C ILE A 60 -2.69 7.30 -2.21
N HIS A 61 -2.92 6.67 -3.35
CA HIS A 61 -4.04 6.96 -4.24
C HIS A 61 -5.29 6.17 -3.83
N SER A 62 -5.15 4.87 -3.61
CA SER A 62 -6.26 3.97 -3.30
C SER A 62 -5.78 2.71 -2.59
N TYR A 63 -6.72 1.95 -2.03
CA TYR A 63 -6.47 0.62 -1.49
C TYR A 63 -7.65 -0.31 -1.78
N GLN A 64 -7.40 -1.62 -1.79
CA GLN A 64 -8.44 -2.65 -1.89
C GLN A 64 -8.11 -3.83 -0.98
N LEU A 65 -9.10 -4.31 -0.25
CA LEU A 65 -9.09 -5.61 0.45
C LEU A 65 -10.06 -6.51 -0.31
N LEU A 66 -9.54 -7.52 -1.00
CA LEU A 66 -10.34 -8.49 -1.73
C LEU A 66 -10.32 -9.81 -0.95
N GLU A 67 -11.47 -10.47 -0.90
CA GLU A 67 -11.62 -11.81 -0.32
C GLU A 67 -11.76 -12.85 -1.44
N THR A 68 -11.13 -14.00 -1.24
CA THR A 68 -11.12 -15.12 -2.20
C THR A 68 -11.39 -16.43 -1.48
N GLU A 69 -11.90 -17.41 -2.23
CA GLU A 69 -11.96 -18.79 -1.75
C GLU A 69 -10.64 -19.51 -2.08
N PRO A 70 -9.88 -19.96 -1.07
CA PRO A 70 -8.58 -20.57 -1.29
C PRO A 70 -8.71 -21.94 -1.97
N THR A 71 -7.80 -22.24 -2.87
CA THR A 71 -7.68 -23.55 -3.53
C THR A 71 -6.34 -24.22 -3.19
N GLU A 72 -6.13 -25.47 -3.60
CA GLU A 72 -4.86 -26.16 -3.39
C GLU A 72 -3.68 -25.46 -4.08
N THR A 73 -3.90 -24.91 -5.27
CA THR A 73 -2.88 -24.19 -6.06
C THR A 73 -2.78 -22.70 -5.71
N GLU A 74 -3.85 -22.12 -5.14
CA GLU A 74 -3.93 -20.72 -4.75
C GLU A 74 -4.40 -20.60 -3.30
N PRO A 75 -3.53 -20.86 -2.31
CA PRO A 75 -3.93 -20.99 -0.91
C PRO A 75 -4.05 -19.61 -0.21
N TYR A 76 -4.41 -18.55 -0.92
CA TYR A 76 -4.68 -17.24 -0.35
C TYR A 76 -6.19 -16.99 -0.22
N SER A 77 -6.60 -16.38 0.89
CA SER A 77 -7.99 -15.99 1.17
C SER A 77 -8.21 -14.48 1.08
N PHE A 78 -7.13 -13.69 1.11
CA PHE A 78 -7.22 -12.25 0.92
C PHE A 78 -6.13 -11.74 -0.03
N ILE A 79 -6.47 -10.72 -0.81
CA ILE A 79 -5.53 -9.93 -1.62
C ILE A 79 -5.59 -8.49 -1.12
N LEU A 80 -4.45 -7.94 -0.75
CA LEU A 80 -4.30 -6.57 -0.26
C LEU A 80 -3.62 -5.74 -1.32
N ILE A 81 -4.26 -4.68 -1.80
CA ILE A 81 -3.70 -3.79 -2.81
C ILE A 81 -3.55 -2.40 -2.20
N THR A 82 -2.36 -1.84 -2.26
CA THR A 82 -2.10 -0.42 -1.95
C THR A 82 -1.53 0.24 -3.19
N THR A 83 -2.26 1.22 -3.75
CA THR A 83 -1.84 1.93 -4.96
C THR A 83 -1.37 3.33 -4.60
N TYR A 84 -0.16 3.67 -4.99
CA TYR A 84 0.50 4.95 -4.80
C TYR A 84 0.26 5.85 -6.01
N LYS A 85 0.29 7.16 -5.77
CA LYS A 85 0.09 8.16 -6.83
C LYS A 85 1.25 8.20 -7.83
N ASN A 86 2.46 7.92 -7.36
CA ASN A 86 3.72 7.96 -8.11
C ASN A 86 4.85 7.31 -7.31
N GLN A 87 6.03 7.19 -7.92
CA GLN A 87 7.23 6.62 -7.31
C GLN A 87 7.67 7.34 -6.03
N LEU A 88 7.58 8.67 -5.98
CA LEU A 88 7.99 9.43 -4.78
C LEU A 88 7.19 8.99 -3.54
N GLN A 89 5.89 8.77 -3.69
CA GLN A 89 5.06 8.26 -2.60
C GLN A 89 5.32 6.77 -2.30
N PHE A 90 5.63 5.99 -3.33
CA PHE A 90 5.99 4.59 -3.18
C PHE A 90 7.30 4.41 -2.39
N ASP A 91 8.34 5.17 -2.75
CA ASP A 91 9.66 5.15 -2.09
C ASP A 91 9.56 5.62 -0.62
N ALA A 92 8.66 6.55 -0.34
CA ALA A 92 8.39 7.05 1.01
C ALA A 92 7.44 6.16 1.82
N SER A 93 6.95 5.05 1.26
CA SER A 93 5.86 4.24 1.84
C SER A 93 6.15 3.77 3.26
N GLU A 94 7.32 3.18 3.51
CA GLU A 94 7.70 2.67 4.83
C GLU A 94 7.70 3.78 5.88
N THR A 95 8.40 4.89 5.61
CA THR A 95 8.46 6.06 6.50
C THR A 95 7.06 6.63 6.78
N ASN A 96 6.24 6.77 5.73
CA ASN A 96 4.88 7.28 5.83
C ASN A 96 4.00 6.38 6.71
N PHE A 97 4.02 5.07 6.48
CA PHE A 97 3.22 4.12 7.26
C PHE A 97 3.73 3.97 8.70
N ASN A 98 5.05 4.03 8.94
CA ASN A 98 5.61 4.04 10.29
C ASN A 98 5.11 5.24 11.09
N THR A 99 5.07 6.42 10.49
CA THR A 99 4.51 7.63 11.12
C THR A 99 3.04 7.44 11.49
N LEU A 100 2.24 6.80 10.62
CA LEU A 100 0.83 6.52 10.90
C LEU A 100 0.63 5.48 12.01
N ILE A 101 1.53 4.50 12.11
CA ILE A 101 1.54 3.46 13.15
C ILE A 101 1.90 4.05 14.50
N GLU A 102 2.96 4.87 14.56
CA GLU A 102 3.42 5.55 15.78
C GLU A 102 2.37 6.50 16.34
N ALA A 103 1.59 7.16 15.47
CA ALA A 103 0.47 8.00 15.87
C ALA A 103 -0.80 7.20 16.30
N GLY A 104 -0.78 5.88 16.18
CA GLY A 104 -1.90 5.00 16.51
C GLY A 104 -1.82 4.40 17.92
N ASN A 105 -2.93 3.87 18.42
CA ASN A 105 -3.01 3.21 19.73
C ASN A 105 -2.62 1.72 19.68
N GLY A 106 -1.66 1.36 18.82
CA GLY A 106 -1.24 -0.03 18.60
C GLY A 106 -2.25 -0.89 17.81
N LEU A 107 -1.98 -2.20 17.76
CA LEU A 107 -2.77 -3.17 16.99
C LEU A 107 -4.02 -3.60 17.75
N LYS A 108 -5.16 -3.60 17.06
CA LYS A 108 -6.41 -4.19 17.50
C LYS A 108 -6.46 -5.67 17.11
N LEU A 109 -6.60 -6.54 18.10
CA LEU A 109 -6.76 -7.98 17.91
C LEU A 109 -8.14 -8.42 18.39
N MET A 110 -8.74 -9.38 17.69
CA MET A 110 -10.06 -9.92 18.07
C MET A 110 -9.98 -10.71 19.39
N ASN A 111 -8.83 -11.32 19.65
CA ASN A 111 -8.54 -12.10 20.85
C ASN A 111 -7.02 -12.11 21.12
N LYS A 112 -6.52 -13.03 21.96
CA LYS A 112 -5.10 -13.09 22.34
C LYS A 112 -4.16 -13.62 21.25
N LYS A 113 -4.68 -14.14 20.14
CA LYS A 113 -3.86 -14.66 19.02
C LYS A 113 -3.11 -13.52 18.35
N LYS A 114 -1.83 -13.71 18.10
CA LYS A 114 -0.96 -12.78 17.36
C LYS A 114 -1.11 -12.99 15.84
N PRO A 115 -0.77 -11.99 15.00
CA PRO A 115 -0.93 -12.10 13.55
C PRO A 115 -0.33 -13.36 12.92
N GLY A 116 0.86 -13.80 13.35
CA GLY A 116 1.48 -15.01 12.82
C GLY A 116 0.71 -16.32 13.09
N GLU A 117 -0.26 -16.32 14.01
CA GLU A 117 -1.07 -17.49 14.36
C GLU A 117 -2.31 -17.66 13.47
N PHE A 118 -2.72 -16.59 12.77
CA PHE A 118 -3.94 -16.58 11.95
C PHE A 118 -3.71 -16.16 10.50
N ARG A 119 -2.58 -15.53 10.17
CA ARG A 119 -2.28 -15.14 8.79
C ARG A 119 -0.81 -15.35 8.42
N LYS A 120 -0.57 -15.53 7.12
CA LYS A 120 0.75 -15.49 6.49
C LYS A 120 0.65 -14.79 5.14
N ILE A 121 1.58 -13.88 4.85
CA ILE A 121 1.75 -13.38 3.48
C ILE A 121 2.54 -14.44 2.73
N ILE A 122 1.97 -14.99 1.66
CA ILE A 122 2.57 -16.08 0.88
C ILE A 122 3.16 -15.60 -0.44
N SER A 123 2.75 -14.43 -0.92
CA SER A 123 3.33 -13.74 -2.06
C SER A 123 3.24 -12.24 -1.86
N HIS A 124 4.24 -11.52 -2.35
CA HIS A 124 4.37 -10.07 -2.26
C HIS A 124 4.91 -9.53 -3.58
N ASN A 125 4.13 -8.69 -4.24
CA ASN A 125 4.55 -7.94 -5.42
C ASN A 125 4.74 -6.48 -5.01
N SER A 126 5.99 -6.02 -5.00
CA SER A 126 6.35 -4.71 -4.46
C SER A 126 5.97 -3.56 -5.40
N ALA A 127 6.29 -3.64 -6.69
CA ALA A 127 6.09 -2.55 -7.65
C ALA A 127 5.36 -3.00 -8.92
N VAL A 128 4.03 -3.12 -8.83
CA VAL A 128 3.17 -3.39 -9.99
C VAL A 128 2.85 -2.07 -10.70
N ILE A 129 3.45 -1.86 -11.87
CA ILE A 129 3.25 -0.66 -12.70
C ILE A 129 1.94 -0.80 -13.49
N HIS A 130 1.14 0.25 -13.49
CA HIS A 130 -0.10 0.32 -14.27
C HIS A 130 0.23 0.87 -15.66
N TRP A 131 0.34 -0.02 -16.65
CA TRP A 131 0.44 0.39 -18.05
C TRP A 131 -0.91 0.91 -18.54
N ASN A 132 -0.91 2.10 -19.14
CA ASN A 132 -2.06 2.65 -19.86
C ASN A 132 -2.11 2.11 -21.29
#